data_AF-A0A0G0FMU7-F1
#
_entry.id   AF-A0A0G0FMU7-F1
#
_cell.length_a   1.000
_cell.length_b   1.000
_cell.length_c   1.000
_cell.angle_alpha   90.00
_cell.angle_beta   90.00
_cell.angle_gamma   90.00
#
_symmetry.space_group_name_H-M   'P 1'
#
loop_
_entity.id
_entity.type
_entity.pdbx_description
1 polymer ?
#
loop_
_entity_poly.entity_id
_entity_poly.type
_entity_poly.pdbx_seq_one_letter_code
_entity_poly.pdbx_strand_id
1 'polypeptide(L)'
;MPITKGQIVFDGEFTQSQIREAKEEIKSEEEQKKQFEKLEGLVERSQDVLFRVKTVFPFDLFPDCLCIDENKVSIISKTFMGTEHVRSVLIGDITDVTVQTTPFLSTLEIIDSSNVRNPIYIKVDNLKTKDAVRARRIIQGLIAVKQSKIDISGLEHRELVSKLEKLGEAKGGE
;
A
#
# COMPACT_ATOMS: atom_id res chain seq x y z
N MET A 1 53.34 -37.83 39.88
CA MET A 1 51.99 -37.91 39.27
C MET A 1 51.70 -36.58 38.58
N PRO A 2 51.73 -36.49 37.24
CA PRO A 2 51.40 -35.26 36.53
C PRO A 2 49.97 -35.32 35.98
N ILE A 3 49.24 -34.20 36.09
CA ILE A 3 47.96 -33.99 35.41
C ILE A 3 48.29 -33.29 34.09
N THR A 4 48.18 -34.03 32.98
CA THR A 4 48.41 -33.54 31.62
C THR A 4 47.31 -32.59 31.19
N LYS A 5 47.66 -31.36 30.84
CA LYS A 5 46.79 -30.41 30.14
C LYS A 5 46.42 -31.00 28.78
N GLY A 6 45.15 -31.30 28.59
CA GLY A 6 44.60 -31.64 27.28
C GLY A 6 44.76 -30.46 26.33
N GLN A 7 45.67 -30.59 25.37
CA GLN A 7 45.73 -29.78 24.17
C GLN A 7 44.49 -30.12 23.33
N ILE A 8 43.57 -29.18 23.21
CA ILE A 8 42.56 -29.23 22.16
C ILE A 8 43.27 -28.73 20.91
N VAL A 9 43.75 -29.67 20.10
CA VAL A 9 44.32 -29.38 18.78
C VAL A 9 43.14 -29.17 17.83
N PHE A 10 42.84 -27.91 17.49
CA PHE A 10 41.96 -27.58 16.37
C PHE A 10 42.81 -27.67 15.08
N ASP A 11 42.99 -28.90 14.59
CA ASP A 11 43.54 -29.13 13.25
C ASP A 11 42.38 -29.04 12.25
N GLY A 12 42.26 -27.87 11.62
CA GLY A 12 41.30 -27.62 10.56
C GLY A 12 41.65 -26.33 9.85
N GLU A 13 42.65 -26.36 8.97
CA GLU A 13 42.80 -25.31 7.97
C GLU A 13 41.57 -25.35 7.06
N PHE A 14 40.60 -24.49 7.35
CA PHE A 14 39.44 -24.29 6.49
C PHE A 14 39.94 -23.92 5.09
N THR A 15 39.58 -24.74 4.11
CA THR A 15 39.93 -24.48 2.71
C THR A 15 39.25 -23.21 2.22
N GLN A 16 39.88 -22.47 1.30
CA GLN A 16 39.29 -21.22 0.77
C GLN A 16 37.93 -21.44 0.11
N SER A 17 37.64 -22.64 -0.39
CA SER A 17 36.32 -23.04 -0.89
C SER A 17 35.28 -23.09 0.23
N GLN A 18 35.58 -23.71 1.38
CA GLN A 18 34.67 -23.77 2.53
C GLN A 18 34.38 -22.38 3.12
N ILE A 19 35.36 -21.48 3.14
CA ILE A 19 35.17 -20.09 3.59
C ILE A 19 34.28 -19.32 2.60
N ARG A 20 34.37 -19.61 1.30
CA ARG A 20 33.56 -18.96 0.27
C ARG A 20 32.11 -19.44 0.30
N GLU A 21 31.89 -20.76 0.43
CA GLU A 21 30.56 -21.36 0.56
C GLU A 21 29.83 -20.81 1.79
N ALA A 22 30.49 -20.79 2.96
CA ALA A 22 29.91 -20.23 4.18
C ALA A 22 29.58 -18.72 4.03
N LYS A 23 30.39 -17.95 3.30
CA LYS A 23 30.09 -16.53 3.02
C LYS A 23 28.92 -16.34 2.06
N GLU A 24 28.77 -17.20 1.06
CA GLU A 24 27.64 -17.18 0.12
C GLU A 24 26.34 -17.59 0.83
N GLU A 25 26.38 -18.58 1.74
CA GLU A 25 25.24 -18.96 2.59
C GLU A 25 24.82 -17.85 3.54
N ILE A 26 25.75 -17.23 4.28
CA ILE A 26 25.46 -16.10 5.18
C ILE A 26 24.86 -14.92 4.40
N LYS A 27 25.38 -14.61 3.21
CA LYS A 27 24.86 -13.53 2.37
C LYS A 27 23.44 -13.83 1.88
N SER A 28 23.16 -15.08 1.49
CA SER A 28 21.82 -15.56 1.13
C SER A 28 20.85 -15.44 2.31
N GLU A 29 21.27 -15.84 3.51
CA GLU A 29 20.44 -15.72 4.73
C GLU A 29 20.17 -14.26 5.11
N GLU A 30 21.17 -13.38 5.03
CA GLU A 30 20.99 -11.94 5.26
C GLU A 30 20.06 -11.29 4.22
N GLU A 31 20.15 -11.69 2.95
CA GLU A 31 19.25 -11.23 1.89
C GLU A 31 17.82 -11.72 2.12
N GLN A 32 17.64 -13.00 2.48
CA GLN A 32 16.34 -13.57 2.83
C GLN A 32 15.72 -12.86 4.03
N LYS A 33 16.51 -12.61 5.09
CA LYS A 33 16.06 -11.88 6.27
C LYS A 33 15.61 -10.45 5.92
N LYS A 34 16.39 -9.72 5.11
CA LYS A 34 16.01 -8.38 4.62
C LYS A 34 14.75 -8.39 3.78
N GLN A 35 14.52 -9.41 2.95
CA GLN A 35 13.29 -9.53 2.16
C GLN A 35 12.09 -9.83 3.07
N PHE A 36 12.27 -10.67 4.09
CA PHE A 36 11.25 -10.99 5.06
C PHE A 36 10.83 -9.77 5.89
N GLU A 37 11.80 -9.00 6.41
CA GLU A 37 11.54 -7.75 7.14
C GLU A 37 10.81 -6.72 6.26
N LYS A 38 11.16 -6.62 4.96
CA LYS A 38 10.43 -5.77 4.01
C LYS A 38 9.00 -6.22 3.80
N LEU A 39 8.77 -7.54 3.70
CA LEU A 39 7.44 -8.11 3.54
C LEU A 39 6.56 -7.85 4.77
N GLU A 40 7.08 -8.10 5.98
CA GLU A 40 6.36 -7.80 7.23
C GLU A 40 5.98 -6.33 7.31
N GLY A 41 6.92 -5.43 7.02
CA GLY A 41 6.63 -4.00 6.97
C GLY A 41 5.56 -3.63 5.94
N LEU A 42 5.44 -4.34 4.81
CA LEU A 42 4.34 -4.12 3.85
C LEU A 42 2.99 -4.63 4.36
N VAL A 43 2.99 -5.76 5.08
CA VAL A 43 1.77 -6.35 5.66
C VAL A 43 1.19 -5.41 6.71
N GLU A 44 2.00 -4.92 7.65
CA GLU A 44 1.56 -4.00 8.70
C GLU A 44 0.92 -2.74 8.09
N ARG A 45 1.60 -2.13 7.11
CA ARG A 45 1.10 -0.92 6.42
C ARG A 45 -0.15 -1.14 5.58
N SER A 46 -0.40 -2.36 5.10
CA SER A 46 -1.65 -2.67 4.40
C SER A 46 -2.83 -2.83 5.36
N GLN A 47 -2.61 -3.02 6.66
CA GLN A 47 -3.68 -3.09 7.65
C GLN A 47 -4.11 -1.69 8.13
N ASP A 48 -3.23 -0.70 8.03
CA ASP A 48 -3.53 0.68 8.38
C ASP A 48 -4.28 1.41 7.26
N VAL A 49 -5.60 1.46 7.43
CA VAL A 49 -6.51 2.15 6.50
C VAL A 49 -6.47 3.66 6.77
N LEU A 50 -5.78 4.41 5.91
CA LEU A 50 -5.66 5.87 5.93
C LEU A 50 -7.01 6.59 5.80
N PHE A 51 -7.90 6.05 4.98
CA PHE A 51 -9.22 6.64 4.78
C PHE A 51 -10.26 5.58 4.39
N ARG A 52 -11.46 5.71 4.95
CA ARG A 52 -12.59 4.83 4.66
C ARG A 52 -13.85 5.65 4.50
N VAL A 53 -14.58 5.43 3.41
CA VAL A 53 -15.87 6.07 3.13
C VAL A 53 -16.86 5.05 2.57
N LYS A 54 -18.14 5.27 2.86
CA LYS A 54 -19.25 4.51 2.30
C LYS A 54 -20.14 5.39 1.42
N THR A 55 -20.77 4.80 0.41
CA THR A 55 -21.77 5.48 -0.41
C THR A 55 -23.05 5.78 0.40
N VAL A 56 -23.82 6.77 -0.05
CA VAL A 56 -24.98 7.32 0.69
C VAL A 56 -26.29 6.66 0.23
N PHE A 57 -27.08 6.18 1.19
CA PHE A 57 -28.47 5.71 1.04
C PHE A 57 -29.44 6.90 0.78
N PRO A 58 -30.47 6.84 -0.12
CA PRO A 58 -31.39 5.72 -0.33
C PRO A 58 -31.32 4.98 -1.69
N PHE A 59 -30.38 5.34 -2.56
CA PHE A 59 -30.34 4.75 -3.91
C PHE A 59 -29.59 3.41 -3.98
N ASP A 60 -28.72 3.13 -3.01
CA ASP A 60 -28.03 1.84 -2.86
C ASP A 60 -28.55 1.11 -1.61
N LEU A 61 -29.30 0.02 -1.81
CA LEU A 61 -29.76 -0.85 -0.71
C LEU A 61 -28.59 -1.52 0.05
N PHE A 62 -27.41 -1.55 -0.57
CA PHE A 62 -26.19 -2.11 -0.02
C PHE A 62 -25.04 -1.14 -0.31
N PRO A 63 -24.65 -0.27 0.63
CA PRO A 63 -23.67 0.77 0.36
C PRO A 63 -22.28 0.18 0.11
N ASP A 64 -21.65 0.67 -0.95
CA ASP A 64 -20.28 0.33 -1.31
C ASP A 64 -19.30 1.00 -0.34
N CYS A 65 -18.12 0.40 -0.19
CA CYS A 65 -17.06 0.92 0.68
C CYS A 65 -15.78 1.16 -0.11
N LEU A 66 -15.25 2.37 -0.05
CA LEU A 66 -13.91 2.72 -0.52
C LEU A 66 -12.96 2.75 0.68
N CYS A 67 -11.85 2.03 0.57
CA CYS A 67 -10.77 1.99 1.55
C CYS A 67 -9.47 2.37 0.87
N ILE A 68 -8.73 3.28 1.48
CA ILE A 68 -7.41 3.71 1.00
C ILE A 68 -6.40 3.36 2.08
N ASP A 69 -5.38 2.59 1.69
CA ASP A 69 -4.18 2.33 2.49
C ASP A 69 -2.94 2.87 1.75
N GLU A 70 -1.76 2.71 2.32
CA GLU A 70 -0.51 3.25 1.73
C GLU A 70 -0.11 2.60 0.39
N ASN A 71 -0.61 1.40 0.11
CA ASN A 71 -0.16 0.57 -1.01
C ASN A 71 -1.22 0.40 -2.10
N LYS A 72 -2.50 0.44 -1.74
CA LYS A 72 -3.63 0.20 -2.64
C LYS A 72 -4.88 1.00 -2.25
N VAL A 73 -5.79 1.06 -3.20
CA VAL A 73 -7.18 1.48 -3.02
C VAL A 73 -8.06 0.26 -3.23
N SER A 74 -8.92 -0.03 -2.25
CA SER A 74 -9.87 -1.15 -2.31
C SER A 74 -11.31 -0.63 -2.35
N ILE A 75 -12.07 -1.10 -3.32
CA ILE A 75 -13.51 -0.88 -3.48
C ILE A 75 -14.21 -2.19 -3.16
N ILE A 76 -15.12 -2.16 -2.20
CA ILE A 76 -15.96 -3.29 -1.82
C ILE A 76 -17.37 -2.95 -2.26
N SER A 77 -17.79 -3.54 -3.37
CA SER A 77 -19.15 -3.38 -3.90
C SER A 77 -20.05 -4.49 -3.40
N LYS A 78 -21.21 -4.12 -2.88
CA LYS A 78 -22.16 -5.09 -2.32
C LYS A 78 -23.38 -5.20 -3.23
N THR A 79 -23.73 -6.42 -3.60
CA THR A 79 -24.91 -6.69 -4.42
C THR A 79 -25.91 -7.57 -3.67
N PHE A 80 -27.10 -7.69 -4.24
CA PHE A 80 -28.20 -8.46 -3.64
C PHE A 80 -27.78 -9.92 -3.33
N MET A 81 -28.42 -10.52 -2.32
CA MET A 81 -28.10 -11.87 -1.79
C MET A 81 -26.73 -12.02 -1.09
N GLY A 82 -26.14 -10.93 -0.60
CA GLY A 82 -24.90 -10.99 0.19
C GLY A 82 -23.65 -11.28 -0.64
N THR A 83 -23.72 -11.04 -1.96
CA THR A 83 -22.55 -11.12 -2.82
C THR A 83 -21.71 -9.85 -2.64
N GLU A 84 -20.41 -10.03 -2.42
CA GLU A 84 -19.46 -8.94 -2.30
C GLU A 84 -18.42 -9.06 -3.41
N HIS A 85 -18.17 -7.95 -4.10
CA HIS A 85 -17.11 -7.84 -5.09
C HIS A 85 -16.03 -6.91 -4.56
N VAL A 86 -14.87 -7.47 -4.22
CA VAL A 86 -13.72 -6.71 -3.74
C VAL A 86 -12.76 -6.48 -4.90
N ARG A 87 -12.53 -5.22 -5.22
CA ARG A 87 -11.58 -4.80 -6.23
C ARG A 87 -10.49 -3.96 -5.58
N SER A 88 -9.22 -4.28 -5.85
CA SER A 88 -8.09 -3.52 -5.31
C SER A 88 -7.15 -3.11 -6.44
N VAL A 89 -6.65 -1.88 -6.37
CA VAL A 89 -5.68 -1.32 -7.31
C VAL A 89 -4.50 -0.77 -6.54
N LEU A 90 -3.28 -1.12 -6.95
CA LEU A 90 -2.08 -0.58 -6.32
C LEU A 90 -1.96 0.91 -6.63
N ILE A 91 -1.54 1.71 -5.66
CA ILE A 91 -1.30 3.15 -5.86
C ILE A 91 -0.35 3.39 -7.05
N GLY A 92 0.63 2.51 -7.25
CA GLY A 92 1.59 2.62 -8.36
C GLY A 92 1.00 2.41 -9.75
N ASP A 93 -0.15 1.75 -9.85
CA ASP A 93 -0.83 1.44 -11.12
C ASP A 93 -1.94 2.46 -11.45
N ILE A 94 -2.28 3.33 -10.50
CA ILE A 94 -3.28 4.39 -10.71
C ILE A 94 -2.62 5.52 -11.52
N THR A 95 -3.15 5.79 -12.71
CA THR A 95 -2.67 6.85 -13.59
C THR A 95 -3.45 8.14 -13.45
N ASP A 96 -4.73 8.06 -13.09
CA ASP A 96 -5.58 9.21 -12.90
C ASP A 96 -6.66 8.94 -11.85
N VAL A 97 -7.05 10.00 -11.12
CA VAL A 97 -8.13 9.98 -10.14
C VAL A 97 -8.91 11.28 -10.21
N THR A 98 -10.19 11.18 -10.57
CA THR A 98 -11.05 12.35 -10.78
C THR A 98 -12.29 12.28 -9.91
N VAL A 99 -12.87 13.45 -9.62
CA VAL A 99 -14.13 13.56 -8.90
C VAL A 99 -15.09 14.36 -9.74
N GLN A 100 -16.19 13.73 -10.14
CA GLN A 100 -17.31 14.41 -10.75
C GLN A 100 -18.30 14.80 -9.66
N THR A 101 -18.48 16.12 -9.47
CA THR A 101 -19.40 16.64 -8.45
C THR A 101 -20.76 16.92 -9.06
N THR A 102 -21.82 16.49 -8.38
CA THR A 102 -23.21 16.88 -8.62
C THR A 102 -23.71 17.68 -7.40
N PRO A 103 -24.88 18.35 -7.45
CA PRO A 103 -25.34 19.23 -6.38
C PRO A 103 -25.44 18.60 -4.98
N PHE A 104 -25.56 17.27 -4.87
CA PHE A 104 -25.71 16.57 -3.58
C PHE A 104 -24.69 15.46 -3.35
N LEU A 105 -24.24 14.79 -4.41
CA LEU A 105 -23.37 13.62 -4.36
C LEU A 105 -22.24 13.77 -5.37
N SER A 106 -21.28 12.86 -5.32
CA SER A 106 -20.16 12.86 -6.26
C SER A 106 -19.76 11.44 -6.60
N THR A 107 -19.19 11.30 -7.79
CA THR A 107 -18.60 10.07 -8.27
C THR A 107 -17.09 10.23 -8.25
N LEU A 108 -16.40 9.27 -7.63
CA LEU A 108 -14.94 9.13 -7.71
C LEU A 108 -14.62 8.16 -8.84
N GLU A 109 -13.81 8.58 -9.82
CA GLU A 109 -13.32 7.72 -10.90
C GLU A 109 -11.82 7.50 -10.74
N ILE A 110 -11.38 6.24 -10.87
CA ILE A 110 -9.98 5.82 -10.78
C ILE A 110 -9.64 5.07 -12.06
N ILE A 111 -8.52 5.41 -12.69
CA ILE A 111 -8.00 4.72 -13.88
C ILE A 111 -6.81 3.85 -13.47
N ASP A 112 -6.99 2.54 -13.56
CA ASP A 112 -5.96 1.52 -13.36
C ASP A 112 -5.30 1.20 -14.71
N SER A 113 -4.00 1.47 -14.83
CA SER A 113 -3.23 1.20 -16.05
C SER A 113 -2.19 0.09 -15.89
N SER A 114 -2.40 -0.83 -14.94
CA SER A 114 -1.64 -2.09 -14.83
C SER A 114 -1.55 -2.83 -16.17
N ASN A 115 -2.58 -2.71 -17.02
CA ASN A 115 -2.54 -3.06 -18.43
C ASN A 115 -2.67 -1.80 -19.31
N VAL A 116 -1.55 -1.31 -19.85
CA VAL A 116 -1.50 -0.10 -20.68
C VAL A 116 -2.41 -0.19 -21.92
N ARG A 117 -2.61 -1.38 -22.50
CA ARG A 117 -3.47 -1.53 -23.70
C ARG A 117 -4.95 -1.45 -23.35
N ASN A 118 -5.33 -1.99 -22.20
CA ASN A 118 -6.71 -2.04 -21.73
C ASN A 118 -6.76 -1.49 -20.29
N PRO A 119 -6.67 -0.16 -20.13
CA PRO A 119 -6.82 0.45 -18.82
C PRO A 119 -8.22 0.16 -18.28
N ILE A 120 -8.33 -0.01 -16.98
CA ILE A 120 -9.59 -0.34 -16.34
C ILE A 120 -10.10 0.86 -15.55
N TYR A 121 -11.31 1.28 -15.89
CA TYR A 121 -12.01 2.38 -15.23
C TYR A 121 -12.79 1.82 -14.04
N ILE A 122 -12.63 2.44 -12.88
CA ILE A 122 -13.34 2.12 -11.64
C ILE A 122 -14.12 3.34 -11.23
N LYS A 123 -15.40 3.16 -10.93
CA LYS A 123 -16.27 4.23 -10.45
C LYS A 123 -16.83 3.88 -9.09
N VAL A 124 -16.89 4.86 -8.21
CA VAL A 124 -17.59 4.80 -6.92
C VAL A 124 -18.58 5.95 -6.89
N ASP A 125 -19.84 5.63 -7.14
CA ASP A 125 -20.93 6.60 -7.20
C ASP A 125 -21.47 6.96 -5.82
N ASN A 126 -22.34 7.96 -5.75
CA ASN A 126 -23.12 8.30 -4.55
C ASN A 126 -22.29 8.60 -3.29
N LEU A 127 -21.06 9.11 -3.43
CA LEU A 127 -20.26 9.57 -2.31
C LEU A 127 -20.69 10.99 -1.90
N LYS A 128 -20.57 11.31 -0.60
CA LYS A 128 -20.66 12.72 -0.18
C LYS A 128 -19.52 13.49 -0.85
N THR A 129 -19.81 14.68 -1.40
CA THR A 129 -18.82 15.49 -2.11
C THR A 129 -17.54 15.72 -1.31
N LYS A 130 -17.67 16.08 -0.04
CA LYS A 130 -16.51 16.28 0.85
C LYS A 130 -15.64 15.02 0.95
N ASP A 131 -16.24 13.84 0.99
CA ASP A 131 -15.53 12.58 1.19
C ASP A 131 -14.90 12.11 -0.13
N ALA A 132 -15.58 12.33 -1.27
CA ALA A 132 -15.04 12.07 -2.60
C ALA A 132 -13.82 12.96 -2.90
N VAL A 133 -13.93 14.27 -2.63
CA VAL A 133 -12.83 15.23 -2.80
C VAL A 133 -11.66 14.87 -1.89
N ARG A 134 -11.94 14.50 -0.63
CA ARG A 134 -10.91 14.08 0.32
C ARG A 134 -10.21 12.80 -0.14
N ALA A 135 -10.97 11.78 -0.57
CA ALA A 135 -10.42 10.55 -1.13
C ALA A 135 -9.50 10.83 -2.33
N ARG A 136 -9.94 11.67 -3.27
CA ARG A 136 -9.13 12.08 -4.44
C ARG A 136 -7.81 12.72 -4.03
N ARG A 137 -7.83 13.64 -3.06
CA ARG A 137 -6.62 14.29 -2.55
C ARG A 137 -5.66 13.29 -1.91
N ILE A 138 -6.15 12.38 -1.08
CA ILE A 138 -5.30 11.35 -0.44
C ILE A 138 -4.67 10.44 -1.50
N ILE A 139 -5.45 9.94 -2.46
CA ILE A 139 -4.95 9.07 -3.54
C ILE A 139 -3.90 9.81 -4.37
N GLN A 140 -4.16 11.05 -4.76
CA GLN A 140 -3.21 11.86 -5.54
C GLN A 140 -1.91 12.12 -4.77
N GLY A 141 -2.01 12.39 -3.46
CA GLY A 141 -0.85 12.54 -2.58
C GLY A 141 -0.01 11.26 -2.52
N LEU A 142 -0.65 10.10 -2.40
CA LEU A 142 0.02 8.80 -2.39
C LEU A 142 0.73 8.51 -3.72
N ILE A 143 0.09 8.82 -4.85
CA ILE A 143 0.71 8.72 -6.18
C ILE A 143 1.98 9.57 -6.24
N ALA A 144 1.91 10.83 -5.79
CA ALA A 144 3.07 11.74 -5.79
C ALA A 144 4.21 11.26 -4.89
N VAL A 145 3.90 10.74 -3.70
CA VAL A 145 4.88 10.15 -2.77
C VAL A 145 5.58 8.96 -3.40
N LYS A 146 4.83 8.02 -4.00
CA LYS A 146 5.38 6.83 -4.64
C LYS A 146 6.27 7.20 -5.83
N GLN A 147 5.83 8.12 -6.70
CA GLN A 147 6.62 8.62 -7.83
C GLN A 147 7.92 9.30 -7.39
N SER A 148 7.88 10.04 -6.28
CA SER A 148 9.03 10.74 -5.71
C SER A 148 9.93 9.84 -4.85
N LYS A 149 9.56 8.56 -4.65
CA LYS A 149 10.27 7.59 -3.80
C LYS A 149 10.52 8.11 -2.37
N ILE A 150 9.58 8.88 -1.83
CA ILE A 150 9.65 9.39 -0.46
C ILE A 150 9.23 8.29 0.50
N ASP A 151 10.04 8.08 1.54
CA ASP A 151 9.67 7.19 2.64
C ASP A 151 8.74 7.92 3.62
N ILE A 152 7.59 7.30 3.90
CA ILE A 152 6.54 7.82 4.78
C ILE A 152 6.35 6.94 6.03
N SER A 153 7.15 5.88 6.19
CA SER A 153 7.01 4.87 7.25
C SER A 153 7.16 5.41 8.68
N GLY A 154 7.81 6.55 8.87
CA GLY A 154 8.00 7.18 10.18
C GLY A 154 6.93 8.20 10.58
N LEU A 155 5.88 8.40 9.78
CA LEU A 155 4.85 9.39 10.04
C LEU A 155 3.66 8.79 10.78
N GLU A 156 3.23 9.49 11.84
CA GLU A 156 1.99 9.17 12.54
C GLU A 156 0.78 9.28 11.62
N HIS A 157 -0.18 8.36 11.76
CA HIS A 157 -1.34 8.22 10.87
C HIS A 157 -2.05 9.55 10.55
N ARG A 158 -2.35 10.35 11.58
CA ARG A 158 -3.05 11.64 11.41
C ARG A 158 -2.20 12.66 10.66
N GLU A 159 -0.89 12.70 10.93
CA GLU A 159 0.03 13.60 10.25
C GLU A 159 0.20 13.19 8.78
N LEU A 160 0.33 11.89 8.53
CA LEU A 160 0.42 11.32 7.19
C LEU A 160 -0.81 11.69 6.36
N VAL A 161 -2.01 11.41 6.84
CA VAL A 161 -3.26 11.74 6.14
C VAL A 161 -3.34 13.25 5.85
N SER A 162 -3.02 14.10 6.81
CA SER A 162 -3.05 15.56 6.60
C SER A 162 -2.04 16.03 5.54
N LYS A 163 -0.84 15.45 5.50
CA LYS A 163 0.19 15.77 4.50
C LYS A 163 -0.21 15.27 3.11
N LEU A 164 -0.77 14.06 3.01
CA LEU A 164 -1.25 13.50 1.75
C LEU A 164 -2.39 14.32 1.15
N GLU A 165 -3.36 14.72 1.99
CA GLU A 165 -4.46 15.59 1.55
C GLU A 165 -3.93 16.91 0.97
N LYS A 166 -3.00 17.55 1.68
CA LYS A 166 -2.38 18.81 1.23
C LYS A 166 -1.55 18.64 -0.04
N LEU A 167 -0.85 17.51 -0.19
CA LEU A 167 -0.04 17.22 -1.36
C LEU A 167 -0.90 16.98 -2.61
N GLY A 168 -2.06 16.34 -2.45
CA GLY A 168 -3.00 16.06 -3.54
C GLY A 168 -4.01 17.18 -3.84
N GLU A 169 -3.88 18.33 -3.20
CA GLU A 169 -4.70 19.51 -3.51
C GLU A 169 -4.35 20.07 -4.90
N ALA A 170 -5.38 20.31 -5.72
CA ALA A 170 -5.22 21.01 -6.98
C ALA A 170 -5.18 22.52 -6.69
N LYS A 171 -4.13 23.21 -7.15
CA LYS A 171 -4.08 24.68 -7.08
C LYS A 171 -5.17 25.26 -8.00
N GLY A 172 -6.22 25.85 -7.41
CA GLY A 172 -7.28 26.57 -8.14
C GLY A 172 -8.70 26.02 -7.99
N GLY A 173 -8.92 24.95 -7.21
CA GLY A 173 -10.27 24.49 -6.84
C GLY A 173 -10.63 24.99 -5.44
N GLU A 174 -11.18 26.21 -5.36
CA GLU A 174 -11.98 26.66 -4.21
C GLU A 174 -13.35 25.96 -4.21
#